data_AF-A0A813IQE5-F1
#
_entry.id   AF-A0A813IQE5-F1
#
_cell.length_a   1.000
_cell.length_b   1.000
_cell.length_c   1.000
_cell.angle_alpha   90.00
_cell.angle_beta   90.00
_cell.angle_gamma   90.00
#
_symmetry.space_group_name_H-M   'P 1'
#
loop_
_entity.id
_entity.type
_entity.pdbx_description
1 polymer ?
#
loop_
_entity_poly.entity_id
_entity_poly.type
_entity_poly.pdbx_seq_one_letter_code
_entity_poly.pdbx_strand_id
1 'polypeptide(L)'
;MAAPQAAEVQAVDGVLRAIARPMAAPQAAEVQAVDGVLVDMPDDGKDEDREHLAQMGANVEKKDFRDLIRLAKRHMAMTACTIHDQANDTYRWRPLFRTTVRDLGVYGVGVTLYFHFVLQMGLVFLLCAFFAIPNVYFNRVGNMVDSGNVLSNFLGKLSIANIGACQGGYCETDADVADRCLLNVFPCETKLRDVTQWLGLADAIGILAVMLWSVLFHRWWMPRMVAINGAANLTAADFSIEIPLLP
;
A
#
# COMPACT_ATOMS: atom_id res chain seq x y z
N MET A 1 4.58 -31.99 -33.40
CA MET A 1 4.86 -30.67 -32.81
C MET A 1 3.54 -29.93 -32.69
N ALA A 2 2.91 -30.01 -31.52
CA ALA A 2 1.60 -29.40 -31.24
C ALA A 2 1.81 -28.26 -30.24
N ALA A 3 1.25 -27.09 -30.54
CA ALA A 3 1.45 -25.85 -29.81
C ALA A 3 0.65 -25.81 -28.48
N PRO A 4 1.28 -25.52 -27.33
CA PRO A 4 0.57 -25.22 -26.10
C PRO A 4 0.48 -23.69 -25.95
N GLN A 5 -0.52 -23.05 -26.59
CA GLN A 5 -0.76 -21.61 -26.42
C GLN A 5 -2.19 -21.25 -26.00
N ALA A 6 -3.11 -22.22 -25.96
CA ALA A 6 -4.52 -21.93 -25.63
C ALA A 6 -4.81 -21.94 -24.11
N ALA A 7 -3.99 -22.59 -23.29
CA ALA A 7 -4.28 -22.76 -21.87
C ALA A 7 -3.87 -21.56 -20.99
N GLU A 8 -2.84 -20.80 -21.39
CA GLU A 8 -2.30 -19.71 -20.56
C GLU A 8 -3.17 -18.44 -20.65
N VAL A 9 -3.84 -18.22 -21.79
CA VAL A 9 -4.74 -17.07 -21.99
C VAL A 9 -6.01 -17.19 -21.14
N GLN A 10 -6.49 -18.41 -20.84
CA GLN A 10 -7.67 -18.61 -19.99
C GLN A 10 -7.38 -18.34 -18.50
N ALA A 11 -6.15 -18.52 -18.03
CA ALA A 11 -5.78 -18.28 -16.63
C ALA A 11 -5.73 -16.78 -16.30
N VAL A 12 -5.24 -15.95 -17.22
CA VAL A 12 -5.14 -14.49 -17.03
C VAL A 12 -6.51 -13.81 -17.05
N ASP A 13 -7.43 -14.28 -17.89
CA ASP A 13 -8.79 -13.73 -18.00
C ASP A 13 -9.65 -14.01 -16.75
N GLY A 14 -9.38 -15.13 -16.06
CA GLY A 14 -10.01 -15.47 -14.77
C GLY A 14 -9.58 -14.56 -13.62
N VAL A 15 -8.30 -14.18 -13.56
CA VAL A 15 -7.76 -13.30 -12.51
C VAL A 15 -8.23 -11.86 -12.72
N LEU A 16 -8.28 -11.37 -13.96
CA LEU A 16 -8.81 -10.04 -14.28
C LEU A 16 -10.30 -9.89 -13.94
N ARG A 17 -11.12 -10.95 -14.12
CA ARG A 17 -12.53 -10.95 -13.68
C ARG A 17 -12.69 -11.01 -12.16
N ALA A 18 -11.73 -11.56 -11.43
CA ALA A 18 -11.76 -11.54 -9.97
C ALA A 18 -11.47 -10.15 -9.40
N ILE A 19 -10.60 -9.36 -10.06
CA ILE A 19 -10.26 -7.98 -9.64
C ILE A 19 -11.35 -6.99 -10.07
N ALA A 20 -12.04 -7.24 -11.18
CA ALA A 20 -13.15 -6.41 -11.67
C ALA A 20 -14.52 -6.76 -11.08
N ARG A 21 -14.59 -7.48 -9.95
CA ARG A 21 -15.85 -7.57 -9.21
C ARG A 21 -16.18 -6.16 -8.71
N PRO A 22 -17.28 -5.53 -9.16
CA PRO A 22 -17.73 -4.28 -8.56
C PRO A 22 -17.83 -4.55 -7.06
N MET A 23 -17.15 -3.73 -6.25
CA MET A 23 -17.38 -3.70 -4.81
C MET A 23 -18.89 -3.65 -4.63
N ALA A 24 -19.47 -4.76 -4.15
CA ALA A 24 -20.88 -4.85 -3.86
C ALA A 24 -21.18 -3.60 -3.01
N ALA A 25 -22.13 -2.80 -3.48
CA ALA A 25 -22.58 -1.63 -2.74
C ALA A 25 -22.77 -2.09 -1.29
N PRO A 26 -22.18 -1.38 -0.30
CA PRO A 26 -22.31 -1.76 1.09
C PRO A 26 -23.79 -2.04 1.31
N GLN A 27 -24.12 -3.28 1.65
CA GLN A 27 -25.48 -3.65 2.02
C GLN A 27 -25.86 -2.60 3.05
N ALA A 28 -26.88 -1.81 2.73
CA ALA A 28 -27.40 -0.79 3.62
C ALA A 28 -27.58 -1.50 4.95
N ALA A 29 -26.69 -1.22 5.90
CA ALA A 29 -26.78 -1.76 7.22
C ALA A 29 -28.14 -1.29 7.70
N GLU A 30 -29.07 -2.25 7.79
CA GLU A 30 -30.32 -2.08 8.46
C GLU A 30 -29.93 -1.58 9.84
N VAL A 31 -30.14 -0.29 10.08
CA VAL A 31 -29.95 0.33 11.37
C VAL A 31 -30.97 -0.37 12.26
N GLN A 32 -30.55 -1.48 12.86
CA GLN A 32 -31.25 -2.06 13.99
C GLN A 32 -31.33 -0.95 15.01
N ALA A 33 -32.54 -0.44 15.20
CA ALA A 33 -32.86 0.46 16.29
C ALA A 33 -32.32 -0.22 17.55
N VAL A 34 -31.27 0.37 18.12
CA VAL A 34 -30.76 -0.05 19.42
C VAL A 34 -31.85 0.32 20.40
N ASP A 35 -32.66 -0.68 20.77
CA ASP A 35 -33.58 -0.58 21.89
C ASP A 35 -32.78 -0.16 23.13
N GLY A 36 -33.14 1.01 23.64
CA GLY A 36 -32.33 1.80 24.55
C GLY A 36 -31.96 1.09 25.85
N VAL A 37 -30.69 1.28 26.24
CA VAL A 37 -30.31 1.29 27.64
C VAL A 37 -30.98 2.52 28.26
N LEU A 38 -32.08 2.28 28.95
CA LEU A 38 -32.83 3.28 29.72
C LEU A 38 -31.96 3.70 30.91
N VAL A 39 -31.13 4.72 30.72
CA VAL A 39 -30.51 5.43 31.84
C VAL A 39 -31.64 6.27 32.45
N ASP A 40 -32.11 5.87 33.64
CA ASP A 40 -33.08 6.63 34.43
C ASP A 40 -32.47 8.00 34.78
N MET A 41 -32.71 8.98 33.90
CA MET A 41 -32.43 10.38 34.18
C MET A 41 -33.58 10.95 35.02
N PRO A 42 -33.27 11.76 36.05
CA PRO A 42 -34.25 12.34 36.96
C PRO A 42 -35.35 13.10 36.21
N ASP A 43 -36.58 12.86 36.64
CA ASP A 43 -37.85 13.11 35.95
C ASP A 43 -38.36 14.56 36.11
N ASP A 44 -37.47 15.53 36.16
CA ASP A 44 -37.82 16.89 36.60
C ASP A 44 -37.95 17.90 35.44
N GLY A 45 -37.96 17.43 34.18
CA GLY A 45 -38.06 18.30 32.98
C GLY A 45 -38.63 17.65 31.70
N LYS A 46 -39.26 16.47 31.78
CA LYS A 46 -39.64 15.68 30.59
C LYS A 46 -40.77 16.26 29.74
N ASP A 47 -41.54 17.21 30.27
CA ASP A 47 -42.70 17.76 29.55
C ASP A 47 -42.30 18.82 28.53
N GLU A 48 -41.33 19.69 28.84
CA GLU A 48 -40.87 20.74 27.91
C GLU A 48 -40.08 20.15 26.72
N ASP A 49 -39.22 19.17 26.96
CA ASP A 49 -38.44 18.50 25.92
C ASP A 49 -39.32 17.69 24.95
N ARG A 50 -40.42 17.10 25.45
CA ARG A 50 -41.39 16.37 24.62
C ARG A 50 -42.15 17.30 23.69
N GLU A 51 -42.57 18.47 24.16
CA GLU A 51 -43.22 19.47 23.30
C GLU A 51 -42.24 20.00 22.24
N HIS A 52 -40.99 20.25 22.60
CA HIS A 52 -39.95 20.68 21.65
C HIS A 52 -39.66 19.62 20.58
N LEU A 53 -39.58 18.34 20.94
CA LEU A 53 -39.40 17.24 19.99
C LEU A 53 -40.61 17.03 19.08
N ALA A 54 -41.83 17.19 19.61
CA ALA A 54 -43.05 17.12 18.82
C ALA A 54 -43.15 18.28 17.81
N GLN A 55 -42.76 19.49 18.21
CA GLN A 55 -42.67 20.65 17.31
C GLN A 55 -41.58 20.49 16.25
N MET A 56 -40.43 19.91 16.61
CA MET A 56 -39.38 19.60 15.62
C MET A 56 -39.86 18.56 14.61
N GLY A 57 -40.57 17.50 15.06
CA GLY A 57 -41.11 16.45 14.19
C GLY A 57 -42.18 16.95 13.20
N ALA A 58 -43.01 17.92 13.61
CA ALA A 58 -44.07 18.48 12.77
C ALA A 58 -43.54 19.31 11.58
N ASN A 59 -42.31 19.83 11.67
CA ASN A 59 -41.68 20.63 10.63
C ASN A 59 -40.68 19.84 9.77
N VAL A 60 -40.53 18.53 9.96
CA VAL A 60 -39.66 17.72 9.09
C VAL A 60 -40.39 17.43 7.77
N GLU A 61 -40.15 18.30 6.79
CA GLU A 61 -40.55 18.06 5.40
C GLU A 61 -39.94 16.74 4.91
N LYS A 62 -40.79 15.74 4.64
CA LYS A 62 -40.38 14.44 4.11
C LYS A 62 -39.89 14.63 2.68
N LYS A 63 -38.57 14.78 2.50
CA LYS A 63 -37.93 14.84 1.18
C LYS A 63 -38.15 13.54 0.42
N ASP A 64 -38.34 13.64 -0.90
CA ASP A 64 -38.45 12.47 -1.76
C ASP A 64 -37.17 11.61 -1.69
N PHE A 65 -37.32 10.30 -1.80
CA PHE A 65 -36.21 9.34 -1.74
C PHE A 65 -35.15 9.63 -2.82
N ARG A 66 -35.57 10.10 -4.00
CA ARG A 66 -34.65 10.47 -5.08
C ARG A 66 -33.82 11.71 -4.75
N ASP A 67 -34.38 12.63 -3.97
CA ASP A 67 -33.68 13.83 -3.52
C ASP A 67 -32.69 13.48 -2.42
N LEU A 68 -33.04 12.57 -1.50
CA LEU A 68 -32.12 12.02 -0.50
C LEU A 68 -30.92 11.32 -1.14
N ILE A 69 -31.13 10.51 -2.18
CA ILE A 69 -30.01 9.88 -2.92
C ILE A 69 -29.13 10.93 -3.59
N ARG A 70 -29.72 11.96 -4.20
CA ARG A 70 -28.96 13.06 -4.83
C ARG A 70 -28.15 13.83 -3.80
N LEU A 71 -28.73 14.12 -2.64
CA LEU A 71 -28.05 14.78 -1.52
C LEU A 71 -26.91 13.93 -1.00
N ALA A 72 -27.12 12.64 -0.78
CA ALA A 72 -26.10 11.71 -0.32
C ALA A 72 -24.93 11.59 -1.31
N LYS A 73 -25.20 11.51 -2.61
CA LYS A 73 -24.16 11.51 -3.66
C LYS A 73 -23.37 12.82 -3.68
N ARG A 74 -24.04 13.96 -3.52
CA ARG A 74 -23.38 15.27 -3.45
C ARG A 74 -22.51 15.37 -2.20
N HIS A 75 -23.02 14.93 -1.05
CA HIS A 75 -22.27 14.89 0.20
C HIS A 75 -21.04 13.99 0.08
N MET A 76 -21.20 12.78 -0.48
CA MET A 76 -20.09 11.86 -0.74
C MET A 76 -19.03 12.51 -1.63
N ALA A 77 -19.42 13.16 -2.72
CA ALA A 77 -18.49 13.85 -3.61
C ALA A 77 -17.77 15.01 -2.92
N MET A 78 -18.48 15.79 -2.09
CA MET A 78 -17.91 16.87 -1.26
C MET A 78 -16.87 16.36 -0.26
N THR A 79 -17.12 15.20 0.36
CA THR A 79 -16.20 14.61 1.34
C THR A 79 -15.08 13.78 0.72
N ALA A 80 -15.17 13.44 -0.56
CA ALA A 80 -14.16 12.66 -1.27
C ALA A 80 -13.06 13.55 -1.89
N CYS A 81 -11.97 12.92 -2.35
CA CYS A 81 -10.84 13.56 -3.05
C CYS A 81 -11.20 14.10 -4.46
N THR A 82 -12.14 15.04 -4.52
CA THR A 82 -12.61 15.67 -5.75
C THR A 82 -12.33 17.19 -5.73
N ILE A 83 -12.47 17.82 -6.89
CA ILE A 83 -12.43 19.27 -7.07
C ILE A 83 -13.82 19.68 -7.55
N HIS A 84 -14.41 20.66 -6.87
CA HIS A 84 -15.66 21.26 -7.29
C HIS A 84 -15.41 22.22 -8.46
N ASP A 85 -16.04 21.94 -9.60
CA ASP A 85 -16.04 22.80 -10.77
C ASP A 85 -17.24 23.75 -10.68
N GLN A 86 -16.99 24.99 -10.23
CA GLN A 86 -18.04 26.01 -10.03
C GLN A 86 -18.83 26.30 -11.30
N ALA A 87 -18.23 26.20 -12.49
CA ALA A 87 -18.90 26.52 -13.74
C ALA A 87 -20.02 25.54 -14.09
N ASN A 88 -19.85 24.26 -13.71
CA ASN A 88 -20.77 23.18 -14.05
C ASN A 88 -21.52 22.62 -12.84
N ASP A 89 -21.24 23.09 -11.63
CA ASP A 89 -21.67 22.51 -10.34
C ASP A 89 -21.44 20.98 -10.28
N THR A 90 -20.31 20.52 -10.84
CA THR A 90 -19.92 19.10 -10.85
C THR A 90 -18.64 18.87 -10.07
N TYR A 91 -18.49 17.67 -9.52
CA TYR A 91 -17.26 17.24 -8.85
C TYR A 91 -16.43 16.39 -9.81
N ARG A 92 -15.16 16.74 -9.97
CA ARG A 92 -14.20 15.98 -10.78
C ARG A 92 -13.17 15.32 -9.88
N TRP A 93 -12.84 14.07 -10.17
CA TRP A 93 -11.79 13.36 -9.45
C TRP A 93 -10.45 14.05 -9.62
N ARG A 94 -9.71 14.15 -8.51
CA ARG A 94 -8.36 14.71 -8.55
C ARG A 94 -7.42 13.77 -9.33
N PRO A 95 -6.61 14.29 -10.26
CA PRO A 95 -5.65 13.48 -11.00
C PRO A 95 -4.56 12.91 -10.08
N LEU A 96 -4.29 11.60 -10.17
CA LEU A 96 -3.32 10.90 -9.34
C LEU A 96 -1.92 11.54 -9.38
N PHE A 97 -1.48 12.01 -10.55
CA PHE A 97 -0.12 12.54 -10.76
C PHE A 97 0.02 14.05 -10.58
N ARG A 98 -1.07 14.83 -10.53
CA ARG A 98 -0.98 16.30 -10.33
C ARG A 98 -1.39 16.75 -8.93
N THR A 99 -2.00 15.88 -8.14
CA THR A 99 -2.43 16.23 -6.79
C THR A 99 -1.23 16.34 -5.89
N THR A 100 -1.00 17.53 -5.33
CA THR A 100 0.13 17.74 -4.42
C THR A 100 -0.24 17.27 -3.02
N VAL A 101 0.74 16.88 -2.22
CA VAL A 101 0.49 16.39 -0.85
C VAL A 101 -0.14 17.47 0.05
N ARG A 102 0.07 18.76 -0.28
CA ARG A 102 -0.59 19.89 0.38
C ARG A 102 -2.10 19.89 0.17
N ASP A 103 -2.55 19.52 -1.02
CA ASP A 103 -3.98 19.42 -1.34
C ASP A 103 -4.69 18.31 -0.54
N LEU A 104 -3.94 17.30 -0.09
CA LEU A 104 -4.46 16.22 0.74
C LEU A 104 -4.48 16.55 2.24
N GLY A 105 -3.81 17.62 2.68
CA GLY A 105 -3.74 18.00 4.10
C GLY A 105 -5.10 18.27 4.73
N VAL A 106 -6.09 18.66 3.91
CA VAL A 106 -7.48 18.89 4.33
C VAL A 106 -8.14 17.63 4.88
N TYR A 107 -7.70 16.44 4.44
CA TYR A 107 -8.23 15.15 4.90
C TYR A 107 -7.53 14.63 6.17
N GLY A 108 -6.61 15.41 6.73
CA GLY A 108 -5.90 15.11 7.97
C GLY A 108 -4.44 14.69 7.78
N VAL A 109 -3.66 14.86 8.85
CA VAL A 109 -2.21 14.62 8.87
C VAL A 109 -1.83 13.18 8.50
N GLY A 110 -2.68 12.21 8.87
CA GLY A 110 -2.42 10.79 8.63
C GLY A 110 -2.37 10.43 7.15
N VAL A 111 -3.28 11.01 6.34
CA VAL A 111 -3.34 10.75 4.88
C VAL A 111 -2.10 11.32 4.20
N THR A 112 -1.74 12.56 4.53
CA THR A 112 -0.52 13.22 4.05
C THR A 112 0.73 12.41 4.39
N LEU A 113 0.84 11.93 5.64
CA LEU A 113 1.97 11.12 6.10
C LEU A 113 2.04 9.77 5.37
N TYR A 114 0.90 9.12 5.15
CA TYR A 114 0.81 7.85 4.42
C TYR A 114 1.33 7.96 2.98
N PHE A 115 0.89 8.96 2.21
CA PHE A 115 1.37 9.13 0.85
C PHE A 115 2.86 9.48 0.79
N HIS A 116 3.34 10.31 1.72
CA HIS A 116 4.78 10.58 1.84
C HIS A 116 5.58 9.32 2.17
N PHE A 117 5.08 8.50 3.09
CA PHE A 117 5.68 7.21 3.43
C PHE A 117 5.79 6.30 2.21
N VAL A 118 4.67 6.07 1.50
CA VAL A 118 4.64 5.19 0.32
C VAL A 118 5.59 5.68 -0.78
N LEU A 119 5.62 6.99 -1.05
CA LEU A 119 6.50 7.54 -2.08
C LEU A 119 7.98 7.36 -1.72
N GLN A 120 8.37 7.67 -0.48
CA GLN A 120 9.76 7.51 -0.04
C GLN A 120 10.18 6.06 0.05
N MET A 121 9.31 5.19 0.58
CA MET A 121 9.53 3.76 0.64
C MET A 121 9.72 3.18 -0.77
N GLY A 122 8.91 3.61 -1.74
CA GLY A 122 9.08 3.25 -3.15
C GLY A 122 10.44 3.66 -3.71
N LEU A 123 10.92 4.87 -3.39
CA LEU A 123 12.26 5.32 -3.79
C LEU A 123 13.38 4.50 -3.15
N VAL A 124 13.25 4.14 -1.87
CA VAL A 124 14.22 3.27 -1.18
C VAL A 124 14.23 1.86 -1.80
N PHE A 125 13.07 1.31 -2.13
CA PHE A 125 13.00 0.02 -2.84
C PHE A 125 13.55 0.09 -4.26
N LEU A 126 13.39 1.20 -4.97
CA LEU A 126 14.04 1.40 -6.27
C LEU A 126 15.57 1.40 -6.11
N LEU A 127 16.09 2.06 -5.07
CA LEU A 127 17.52 2.02 -4.76
C LEU A 127 18.00 0.60 -4.40
N CYS A 128 17.23 -0.15 -3.61
CA CYS A 128 17.55 -1.54 -3.29
C CYS A 128 17.52 -2.43 -4.54
N ALA A 129 16.53 -2.22 -5.42
CA ALA A 129 16.44 -2.93 -6.68
C ALA A 129 17.67 -2.67 -7.55
N PHE A 130 18.17 -1.43 -7.58
CA PHE A 130 19.42 -1.10 -8.28
C PHE A 130 20.62 -1.91 -7.79
N PHE A 131 20.79 -2.05 -6.47
CA PHE A 131 21.85 -2.88 -5.88
C PHE A 131 21.62 -4.39 -6.07
N ALA A 132 20.37 -4.83 -6.24
CA ALA A 132 20.03 -6.23 -6.48
C ALA A 132 20.21 -6.66 -7.95
N ILE A 133 20.26 -5.73 -8.92
CA ILE A 133 20.39 -6.06 -10.35
C ILE A 133 21.59 -6.97 -10.65
N PRO A 134 22.83 -6.69 -10.17
CA PRO A 134 23.98 -7.56 -10.42
C PRO A 134 23.77 -8.99 -9.87
N ASN A 135 23.19 -9.12 -8.67
CA ASN A 135 22.87 -10.41 -8.07
C ASN A 135 21.88 -11.19 -8.94
N VAL A 136 20.77 -10.57 -9.34
CA VAL A 136 19.76 -11.20 -10.20
C VAL A 136 20.35 -11.58 -11.55
N TYR A 137 21.23 -10.75 -12.11
CA TYR A 137 21.92 -11.04 -13.36
C TYR A 137 22.79 -12.28 -13.26
N PHE A 138 23.65 -12.39 -12.23
CA PHE A 138 24.51 -13.56 -12.05
C PHE A 138 23.73 -14.83 -11.69
N ASN A 139 22.65 -14.72 -10.90
CA ASN A 139 21.74 -15.83 -10.62
C ASN A 139 21.14 -16.38 -11.92
N ARG A 140 20.79 -15.51 -12.87
CA ARG A 140 20.17 -15.92 -14.14
C ARG A 140 21.14 -16.57 -15.12
N VAL A 141 22.40 -16.15 -15.14
CA VAL A 141 23.43 -16.66 -16.06
C VAL A 141 24.00 -18.00 -15.61
N GLY A 142 23.99 -18.29 -14.31
CA GLY A 142 24.51 -19.56 -13.81
C GLY A 142 23.64 -20.76 -14.16
N ASN A 143 24.21 -21.96 -13.98
CA ASN A 143 23.63 -23.23 -14.41
C ASN A 143 23.82 -24.32 -13.35
N MET A 144 23.63 -23.96 -12.07
CA MET A 144 23.79 -24.88 -10.94
C MET A 144 22.48 -25.61 -10.60
N VAL A 145 21.33 -25.05 -10.97
CA VAL A 145 20.01 -25.63 -10.70
C VAL A 145 19.38 -26.05 -12.02
N ASP A 146 19.43 -27.34 -12.32
CA ASP A 146 18.64 -27.95 -13.39
C ASP A 146 17.55 -28.83 -12.78
N SER A 147 16.29 -28.40 -12.93
CA SER A 147 15.13 -29.16 -12.46
C SER A 147 14.14 -29.30 -13.60
N GLY A 148 13.57 -30.50 -13.76
CA GLY A 148 12.57 -30.78 -14.80
C GLY A 148 11.26 -30.00 -14.64
N ASN A 149 10.98 -29.45 -13.44
CA ASN A 149 9.81 -28.62 -13.18
C ASN A 149 10.08 -27.15 -13.56
N VAL A 150 9.21 -26.56 -14.38
CA VAL A 150 9.35 -25.17 -14.86
C VAL A 150 9.36 -24.15 -13.71
N LEU A 151 8.49 -24.32 -12.72
CA LEU A 151 8.41 -23.41 -11.57
C LEU A 151 9.66 -23.48 -10.68
N SER A 152 10.15 -24.69 -10.41
CA SER A 152 11.37 -24.91 -9.63
C SER A 152 12.61 -24.39 -10.36
N ASN A 153 12.66 -24.52 -11.68
CA ASN A 153 13.74 -23.99 -12.51
C ASN A 153 13.72 -22.46 -12.51
N PHE A 154 12.53 -21.85 -12.62
CA PHE A 154 12.38 -20.39 -12.54
C PHE A 154 12.81 -19.83 -11.17
N LEU A 155 12.33 -20.43 -10.07
CA LEU A 155 12.71 -20.03 -8.72
C LEU A 155 14.21 -20.30 -8.44
N GLY A 156 14.73 -21.41 -8.96
CA GLY A 156 16.15 -21.74 -8.93
C GLY A 156 16.99 -20.66 -9.59
N LYS A 157 16.64 -20.24 -10.81
CA LYS A 157 17.33 -19.17 -11.57
C LYS A 157 17.32 -17.80 -10.91
N LEU A 158 16.38 -17.54 -10.01
CA LEU A 158 16.35 -16.29 -9.22
C LEU A 158 17.09 -16.42 -7.89
N SER A 159 17.41 -17.64 -7.46
CA SER A 159 18.07 -17.93 -6.20
C SER A 159 19.59 -17.83 -6.29
N ILE A 160 20.23 -17.49 -5.16
CA ILE A 160 21.69 -17.50 -4.98
C ILE A 160 22.28 -18.89 -5.25
N ALA A 161 21.47 -19.94 -5.09
CA ALA A 161 21.87 -21.32 -5.40
C ALA A 161 22.25 -21.52 -6.88
N ASN A 162 21.71 -20.71 -7.80
CA ASN A 162 22.01 -20.85 -9.23
C ASN A 162 23.26 -20.07 -9.68
N ILE A 163 23.98 -19.38 -8.80
CA ILE A 163 25.15 -18.59 -9.21
C ILE A 163 26.31 -19.49 -9.64
N GLY A 164 26.85 -19.20 -10.82
CA GLY A 164 28.07 -19.81 -11.35
C GLY A 164 27.85 -21.09 -12.16
N ALA A 165 28.94 -21.70 -12.59
CA ALA A 165 28.96 -22.95 -13.36
C ALA A 165 30.20 -23.80 -13.04
N CYS A 166 30.01 -25.11 -13.00
CA CYS A 166 31.08 -26.10 -12.83
C CYS A 166 31.50 -26.65 -14.21
N GLN A 167 32.78 -26.99 -14.38
CA GLN A 167 33.26 -27.63 -15.59
C GLN A 167 32.64 -29.04 -15.70
N GLY A 168 31.88 -29.32 -16.75
CA GLY A 168 31.14 -30.57 -16.90
C GLY A 168 29.70 -30.55 -16.34
N GLY A 169 29.24 -29.42 -15.81
CA GLY A 169 27.85 -29.23 -15.39
C GLY A 169 27.53 -29.65 -13.95
N TYR A 170 28.46 -30.26 -13.24
CA TYR A 170 28.33 -30.64 -11.83
C TYR A 170 29.65 -30.41 -11.10
N CYS A 171 29.56 -30.07 -9.81
CA CYS A 171 30.72 -29.97 -8.92
C CYS A 171 30.74 -31.22 -8.04
N GLU A 172 31.88 -31.93 -7.99
CA GLU A 172 32.00 -33.19 -7.24
C GLU A 172 32.35 -32.95 -5.77
N THR A 173 33.16 -31.92 -5.49
CA THR A 173 33.62 -31.59 -4.14
C THR A 173 33.17 -30.21 -3.69
N ASP A 174 33.09 -30.00 -2.37
CA ASP A 174 32.80 -28.67 -1.78
C ASP A 174 33.86 -27.62 -2.17
N ALA A 175 35.10 -28.05 -2.42
CA ALA A 175 36.16 -27.17 -2.91
C ALA A 175 35.81 -26.66 -4.33
N ASP A 176 35.31 -27.54 -5.21
CA ASP A 176 34.90 -27.18 -6.57
C ASP A 176 33.69 -26.21 -6.54
N VAL A 177 32.78 -26.38 -5.58
CA VAL A 177 31.64 -25.48 -5.37
C VAL A 177 32.11 -24.07 -5.04
N ALA A 178 33.18 -23.93 -4.25
CA ALA A 178 33.75 -22.63 -3.90
C ALA A 178 34.59 -22.01 -5.04
N ASP A 179 35.30 -22.85 -5.80
CA ASP A 179 36.18 -22.44 -6.92
C ASP A 179 35.49 -22.35 -8.29
N ARG A 180 34.17 -22.55 -8.34
CA ARG A 180 33.39 -22.50 -9.59
C ARG A 180 33.47 -21.16 -10.31
N CYS A 181 33.26 -21.21 -11.61
CA CYS A 181 33.28 -20.03 -12.48
C CYS A 181 32.06 -19.16 -12.28
N LEU A 182 32.24 -17.84 -12.32
CA LEU A 182 31.12 -16.90 -12.25
C LEU A 182 30.23 -16.98 -13.49
N LEU A 183 30.86 -17.11 -14.66
CA LEU A 183 30.21 -17.23 -15.96
C LEU A 183 30.43 -18.62 -16.53
N ASN A 184 29.47 -19.10 -17.34
CA ASN A 184 29.57 -20.38 -18.04
C ASN A 184 30.47 -20.28 -19.29
N VAL A 185 31.70 -19.78 -19.12
CA VAL A 185 32.71 -19.61 -20.18
C VAL A 185 34.01 -20.25 -19.69
N PHE A 186 34.53 -21.20 -20.47
CA PHE A 186 35.76 -21.92 -20.15
C PHE A 186 36.82 -21.65 -21.24
N PRO A 187 38.09 -21.37 -20.90
CA PRO A 187 38.69 -21.36 -19.55
C PRO A 187 38.19 -20.21 -18.66
N CYS A 188 38.19 -20.46 -17.36
CA CYS A 188 37.62 -19.57 -16.35
C CYS A 188 38.52 -18.35 -16.08
N GLU A 189 38.07 -17.14 -16.43
CA GLU A 189 38.83 -15.92 -16.10
C GLU A 189 38.51 -15.38 -14.70
N THR A 190 37.27 -15.57 -14.23
CA THR A 190 36.81 -15.01 -12.94
C THR A 190 36.14 -16.07 -12.09
N LYS A 191 36.72 -16.31 -10.91
CA LYS A 191 36.18 -17.23 -9.91
C LYS A 191 35.07 -16.57 -9.11
N LEU A 192 34.08 -17.36 -8.71
CA LEU A 192 32.95 -16.88 -7.92
C LEU A 192 33.39 -16.30 -6.55
N ARG A 193 34.39 -16.91 -5.92
CA ARG A 193 34.91 -16.48 -4.61
C ARG A 193 35.30 -15.00 -4.58
N ASP A 194 35.87 -14.49 -5.66
CA ASP A 194 36.39 -13.12 -5.74
C ASP A 194 35.26 -12.08 -5.84
N VAL A 195 34.11 -12.47 -6.41
CA VAL A 195 32.97 -11.57 -6.66
C VAL A 195 31.90 -11.69 -5.57
N THR A 196 31.82 -12.85 -4.90
CA THR A 196 30.78 -13.10 -3.87
C THR A 196 30.84 -12.10 -2.71
N GLN A 197 32.05 -11.67 -2.31
CA GLN A 197 32.20 -10.65 -1.27
C GLN A 197 31.59 -9.30 -1.68
N TRP A 198 31.78 -8.89 -2.92
CA TRP A 198 31.21 -7.65 -3.47
C TRP A 198 29.69 -7.75 -3.62
N LEU A 199 29.18 -8.90 -4.05
CA LEU A 199 27.75 -9.17 -4.15
C LEU A 199 27.07 -9.14 -2.79
N GLY A 200 27.68 -9.76 -1.78
CA GLY A 200 27.21 -9.70 -0.39
C GLY A 200 27.27 -8.28 0.19
N LEU A 201 28.32 -7.52 -0.13
CA LEU A 201 28.43 -6.12 0.27
C LEU A 201 27.32 -5.26 -0.36
N ALA A 202 27.00 -5.48 -1.64
CA ALA A 202 25.92 -4.76 -2.33
C ALA A 202 24.55 -5.03 -1.70
N ASP A 203 24.27 -6.29 -1.32
CA ASP A 203 23.04 -6.66 -0.60
C ASP A 203 22.98 -6.03 0.80
N ALA A 204 24.10 -6.07 1.53
CA ALA A 204 24.23 -5.43 2.84
C ALA A 204 23.99 -3.91 2.78
N ILE A 205 24.48 -3.23 1.73
CA ILE A 205 24.21 -1.80 1.50
C ILE A 205 22.71 -1.55 1.28
N GLY A 206 22.03 -2.41 0.52
CA GLY A 206 20.58 -2.33 0.32
C GLY A 206 19.81 -2.44 1.64
N ILE A 207 20.13 -3.46 2.46
CA ILE A 207 19.52 -3.65 3.78
C ILE A 207 19.79 -2.45 4.71
N LEU A 208 21.03 -1.96 4.73
CA LEU A 208 21.43 -0.81 5.53
C LEU A 208 20.69 0.45 5.10
N ALA A 209 20.48 0.66 3.79
CA ALA A 209 19.72 1.79 3.29
C ALA A 209 18.26 1.78 3.77
N VAL A 210 17.61 0.61 3.78
CA VAL A 210 16.24 0.46 4.32
C VAL A 210 16.21 0.74 5.82
N MET A 211 17.11 0.14 6.60
CA MET A 211 17.17 0.35 8.06
C MET A 211 17.43 1.80 8.41
N LEU A 212 18.42 2.43 7.77
CA LEU A 212 18.75 3.84 7.97
C LEU A 212 17.56 4.72 7.62
N TRP A 213 16.91 4.48 6.47
CA TRP A 213 15.71 5.22 6.09
C TRP A 213 14.57 5.05 7.11
N SER A 214 14.30 3.84 7.60
CA SER A 214 13.25 3.62 8.61
C SER A 214 13.50 4.39 9.90
N VAL A 215 14.75 4.42 10.38
CA VAL A 215 15.13 5.19 11.58
C VAL A 215 14.97 6.69 11.33
N LEU A 216 15.46 7.20 10.20
CA LEU A 216 15.33 8.62 9.84
C LEU A 216 13.87 9.04 9.64
N PHE A 217 13.08 8.19 8.99
CA PHE A 217 11.66 8.42 8.77
C PHE A 217 10.91 8.54 10.11
N HIS A 218 11.14 7.58 11.02
CA HIS A 218 10.48 7.56 12.32
C HIS A 218 10.95 8.71 13.24
N ARG A 219 12.26 8.90 13.38
CA ARG A 219 12.83 9.87 14.34
C ARG A 219 12.72 11.32 13.88
N TRP A 220 12.87 11.61 12.59
CA TRP A 220 12.99 12.98 12.10
C TRP A 220 11.82 13.37 11.19
N TRP A 221 11.45 12.50 10.26
CA TRP A 221 10.47 12.87 9.23
C TRP A 221 9.05 12.96 9.79
N MET A 222 8.62 11.95 10.54
CA MET A 222 7.30 11.89 11.15
C MET A 222 7.00 13.11 12.05
N PRO A 223 7.82 13.44 13.07
CA PRO A 223 7.53 14.60 13.93
C PRO A 223 7.59 15.92 13.16
N ARG A 224 8.50 16.06 12.18
CA ARG A 224 8.59 17.26 11.35
C ARG A 224 7.32 17.47 10.52
N MET A 225 6.77 16.41 9.92
CA MET A 225 5.54 16.52 9.13
C MET A 225 4.32 16.79 10.00
N VAL A 226 4.25 16.21 11.19
CA VAL A 226 3.20 16.53 12.16
C VAL A 226 3.27 18.00 12.56
N ALA A 227 4.46 18.52 12.87
CA ALA A 227 4.65 19.93 13.23
C ALA A 227 4.28 20.89 12.09
N ILE A 228 4.71 20.60 10.86
CA ILE A 228 4.36 21.41 9.68
C ILE A 228 2.86 21.40 9.43
N ASN A 229 2.21 20.23 9.53
CA ASN A 229 0.78 20.12 9.29
C ASN A 229 -0.05 20.78 10.39
N GLY A 230 0.35 20.62 11.66
CA GLY A 230 -0.30 21.29 12.79
C GLY A 230 -0.18 22.81 12.74
N ALA A 231 0.93 23.34 12.20
CA ALA A 231 1.07 24.78 11.99
C ALA A 231 0.21 25.32 10.83
N ALA A 232 -0.15 24.47 9.86
CA ALA A 232 -0.87 24.88 8.65
C ALA A 232 -2.39 24.68 8.75
N ASN A 233 -2.86 23.72 9.56
CA ASN A 233 -4.25 23.30 9.61
C ASN A 233 -4.75 23.21 11.05
N LEU A 234 -5.91 23.82 11.34
CA LEU A 234 -6.66 23.55 12.57
C LEU A 234 -7.27 22.16 12.47
N THR A 235 -6.95 21.32 13.44
CA THR A 235 -7.46 19.96 13.55
C THR A 235 -8.57 19.90 14.60
N ALA A 236 -9.44 18.89 14.52
CA ALA A 236 -10.45 18.67 15.55
C ALA A 236 -9.83 18.45 16.95
N ALA A 237 -8.60 17.95 17.00
CA ALA A 237 -7.84 17.80 18.25
C ALA A 237 -7.53 19.14 18.93
N ASP A 238 -7.43 20.24 18.16
CA ASP A 238 -7.24 21.59 18.73
C ASP A 238 -8.50 22.09 19.45
N PHE A 239 -9.66 21.48 19.17
CA PHE A 239 -10.93 21.77 19.83
C PHE A 239 -11.32 20.70 20.85
N SER A 240 -10.55 19.61 20.98
CA SER A 240 -10.80 18.62 22.01
C SER A 240 -10.26 19.14 23.34
N ILE A 241 -11.15 19.32 24.31
CA ILE A 241 -10.77 19.55 25.70
C ILE A 241 -10.29 18.20 26.25
N GLU A 242 -8.99 18.08 26.49
CA GLU A 242 -8.49 16.95 27.26
C GLU A 242 -9.08 17.06 28.67
N ILE A 243 -9.91 16.09 29.06
CA ILE A 243 -10.41 15.96 30.43
C ILE A 243 -9.43 15.01 31.12
N PRO A 244 -8.38 15.50 31.80
CA PRO A 244 -7.57 14.65 32.65
C PRO A 244 -8.52 14.10 33.73
N LEU A 245 -8.57 12.76 33.91
CA LEU A 245 -9.40 12.01 34.88
C LEU A 245 -10.70 11.36 34.38
N LEU A 246 -10.87 11.06 33.09
CA LEU A 246 -11.78 9.95 32.74
C LEU A 246 -11.08 8.61 33.12
N PRO A 247 -11.71 7.77 33.96
CA PRO A 247 -11.15 6.51 34.45
C PRO A 247 -10.90 5.47 33.35
#